data_AF-A0A4Q0IG63-F1
#
_entry.id   AF-A0A4Q0IG63-F1
#
_cell.length_a   1.000
_cell.length_b   1.000
_cell.length_c   1.000
_cell.angle_alpha   90.00
_cell.angle_beta   90.00
_cell.angle_gamma   90.00
#
_symmetry.space_group_name_H-M   'P 1'
#
loop_
_entity.id
_entity.type
_entity.pdbx_description
1 polymer ?
#
loop_
_entity_poly.entity_id
_entity_poly.type
_entity_poly.pdbx_seq_one_letter_code
_entity_poly.pdbx_strand_id
1 'polypeptide(L)'
;MPITRYGTPANAGALPFSKAVESDGLLCVRGQVPRDADGEIVSGSMTVQARAALANLKAALVLAGYGLEDVVRVNVFIDDPRDFAQFNKVYAEFFT
;
A
#
# COMPACT_ATOMS: atom_id res chain seq x y z
N MET A 1 12.29 2.44 -23.16
CA MET A 1 12.50 2.34 -21.70
C MET A 1 11.66 1.18 -21.18
N PRO A 2 12.23 0.17 -20.50
CA PRO A 2 11.46 -0.98 -20.06
C PRO A 2 10.54 -0.60 -18.89
N ILE A 3 9.30 -1.10 -18.93
CA ILE A 3 8.33 -0.99 -17.83
C ILE A 3 8.18 -2.38 -17.23
N THR A 4 8.48 -2.53 -15.94
CA THR A 4 8.30 -3.79 -15.22
C THR A 4 7.03 -3.70 -14.38
N ARG A 5 6.19 -4.75 -14.40
CA ARG A 5 4.92 -4.80 -13.66
C ARG A 5 4.91 -5.94 -12.66
N TYR A 6 4.54 -5.64 -11.41
CA TYR A 6 4.53 -6.60 -10.30
C TYR A 6 3.10 -6.90 -9.87
N GLY A 7 2.81 -8.18 -9.62
CA GLY A 7 1.49 -8.62 -9.16
C GLY A 7 0.35 -8.31 -10.13
N THR A 8 0.63 -8.33 -11.44
CA THR A 8 -0.40 -8.20 -12.47
C THR A 8 -1.24 -9.48 -12.46
N PRO A 9 -2.55 -9.39 -12.19
CA PRO A 9 -3.37 -10.58 -12.16
C PRO A 9 -3.57 -11.15 -13.58
N ALA A 10 -3.47 -12.48 -13.70
CA ALA A 10 -3.51 -13.18 -14.99
C ALA A 10 -4.93 -13.57 -15.45
N ASN A 11 -5.95 -13.42 -14.58
CA ASN A 11 -7.27 -14.01 -14.80
C ASN A 11 -8.32 -12.96 -15.17
N ALA A 12 -9.25 -13.34 -16.06
CA ALA A 12 -10.43 -12.56 -16.39
C ALA A 12 -11.29 -12.37 -15.12
N GLY A 13 -11.49 -11.11 -14.71
CA GLY A 13 -12.23 -10.75 -13.49
C GLY A 13 -11.37 -10.08 -12.41
N ALA A 14 -10.06 -10.10 -12.57
CA ALA A 14 -9.19 -9.33 -11.69
C ALA A 14 -9.18 -7.83 -12.05
N LEU A 15 -8.85 -7.00 -11.06
CA LEU A 15 -8.76 -5.56 -11.24
C LEU A 15 -7.73 -5.22 -12.34
N PRO A 16 -8.03 -4.26 -13.25
CA PRO A 16 -7.22 -4.00 -14.45
C PRO A 16 -5.95 -3.18 -14.15
N PHE A 17 -5.25 -3.49 -13.05
CA PHE A 17 -4.03 -2.81 -12.64
C PHE A 17 -3.09 -3.71 -11.82
N SER A 18 -1.81 -3.49 -12.02
CA SER A 18 -0.73 -4.15 -11.27
C SER A 18 -0.66 -3.63 -9.82
N LYS A 19 -0.05 -4.42 -8.92
CA LYS A 19 0.19 -3.98 -7.53
C LYS A 19 1.26 -2.89 -7.46
N ALA A 20 2.31 -3.02 -8.27
CA ALA A 20 3.33 -2.01 -8.45
C ALA A 20 3.86 -2.01 -9.89
N VAL A 21 4.38 -0.87 -10.33
CA VAL A 21 4.98 -0.70 -11.66
C VAL A 21 6.28 0.07 -11.50
N GLU A 22 7.36 -0.44 -12.07
CA GLU A 22 8.67 0.20 -12.06
C GLU A 22 9.00 0.77 -13.45
N SER A 23 9.51 2.00 -13.45
CA SER A 23 9.93 2.70 -14.65
C SER A 23 11.04 3.67 -14.28
N ASP A 24 12.21 3.55 -14.92
CA ASP A 24 13.36 4.44 -14.74
C ASP A 24 13.84 4.57 -13.28
N GLY A 25 13.89 3.44 -12.56
CA GLY A 25 14.32 3.39 -11.15
C GLY A 25 13.29 3.94 -10.16
N LEU A 26 12.10 4.35 -10.61
CA LEU A 26 11.00 4.73 -9.74
C LEU A 26 9.95 3.62 -9.69
N LEU A 27 9.66 3.15 -8.48
CA LEU A 27 8.56 2.21 -8.23
C LEU A 27 7.29 2.98 -7.83
N CYS A 28 6.26 2.84 -8.65
CA CYS A 28 4.92 3.35 -8.36
C CYS A 28 4.06 2.21 -7.79
N VAL A 29 3.71 2.31 -6.50
CA VAL A 29 2.81 1.37 -5.83
C VAL A 29 1.37 1.89 -5.91
N ARG A 30 0.41 1.02 -6.23
CA ARG A 30 -1.00 1.40 -6.22
C ARG A 30 -1.47 1.77 -4.82
N GLY A 31 -2.58 2.50 -4.72
CA GLY A 31 -3.24 2.79 -3.45
C GLY A 31 -3.56 1.50 -2.67
N GLN A 32 -3.20 1.49 -1.39
CA GLN A 32 -3.45 0.36 -0.50
C GLN A 32 -4.61 0.68 0.42
N VAL A 33 -5.55 -0.25 0.46
CA VAL A 33 -6.72 -0.21 1.34
C VAL A 33 -6.55 -1.25 2.44
N PRO A 34 -7.25 -1.12 3.58
CA PRO A 34 -7.21 -2.08 4.67
C PRO A 34 -7.98 -3.36 4.28
N ARG A 35 -7.43 -4.14 3.34
CA ARG A 35 -7.95 -5.46 2.98
C ARG A 35 -7.12 -6.56 3.62
N ASP A 36 -7.79 -7.61 4.07
CA ASP A 36 -7.14 -8.83 4.53
C ASP A 36 -6.74 -9.75 3.37
N ALA A 37 -6.26 -10.95 3.69
CA ALA A 37 -5.82 -11.96 2.73
C ALA A 37 -6.98 -12.54 1.90
N ASP A 38 -8.19 -12.54 2.45
CA ASP A 38 -9.41 -13.01 1.78
C ASP A 38 -9.99 -11.92 0.84
N GLY A 39 -9.46 -10.71 0.94
CA GLY A 39 -9.83 -9.57 0.11
C GLY A 39 -10.96 -8.72 0.69
N GLU A 40 -11.37 -9.02 1.92
CA GLU A 40 -12.39 -8.32 2.67
C GLU A 40 -11.83 -7.09 3.38
N ILE A 41 -12.68 -6.10 3.64
CA ILE A 41 -12.27 -4.88 4.32
C ILE A 41 -12.14 -5.17 5.83
N VAL A 42 -10.94 -4.93 6.35
CA VAL A 42 -10.66 -5.04 7.79
C VAL A 42 -11.48 -3.98 8.52
N SER A 43 -12.41 -4.46 9.35
CA SER A 43 -13.25 -3.62 10.19
C SER A 43 -12.56 -3.29 11.52
N GLY A 44 -12.91 -2.17 12.14
CA GLY A 44 -12.37 -1.77 13.44
C GLY A 44 -12.04 -0.28 13.53
N SER A 45 -11.17 0.07 14.48
CA SER A 45 -10.68 1.43 14.67
C SER A 45 -9.79 1.89 13.52
N MET A 46 -9.59 3.21 13.41
CA MET A 46 -8.63 3.80 12.48
C MET A 46 -7.24 3.16 12.58
N THR A 47 -6.78 2.87 13.80
CA THR A 47 -5.46 2.26 14.02
C THR A 47 -5.35 0.84 13.42
N VAL A 48 -6.42 0.05 13.49
CA VAL A 48 -6.47 -1.30 12.89
C VAL A 48 -6.43 -1.20 11.37
N GLN A 49 -7.25 -0.31 10.80
CA GLN A 49 -7.28 -0.08 9.35
C GLN A 49 -5.94 0.47 8.83
N ALA A 50 -5.37 1.46 9.51
CA ALA A 50 -4.07 2.05 9.15
C ALA A 50 -2.97 0.98 9.12
N ARG A 51 -2.90 0.12 10.14
CA ARG A 51 -1.91 -0.96 10.21
C ARG A 51 -2.08 -1.96 9.07
N ALA A 52 -3.31 -2.33 8.73
CA ALA A 52 -3.59 -3.21 7.60
C ALA A 52 -3.18 -2.58 6.25
N ALA A 53 -3.53 -1.31 6.02
CA ALA A 53 -3.17 -0.60 4.79
C ALA A 53 -1.65 -0.44 4.62
N LEU A 54 -0.94 -0.11 5.70
CA LEU A 54 0.52 0.02 5.69
C LEU A 54 1.23 -1.33 5.57
N ALA A 55 0.68 -2.40 6.16
CA ALA A 55 1.19 -3.76 5.95
C ALA A 55 1.04 -4.19 4.48
N ASN A 56 -0.08 -3.84 3.84
CA ASN A 56 -0.30 -4.09 2.42
C ASN A 56 0.68 -3.29 1.54
N LEU A 57 1.00 -2.05 1.92
CA LEU A 57 2.04 -1.25 1.26
C LEU A 57 3.40 -1.94 1.35
N LYS A 58 3.80 -2.37 2.55
CA LYS A 58 5.06 -3.11 2.75
C LYS A 58 5.10 -4.38 1.89
N ALA A 59 4.02 -5.15 1.86
CA ALA A 59 3.95 -6.36 1.04
C ALA A 59 4.08 -6.05 -0.46
N ALA A 60 3.52 -4.93 -0.93
CA ALA A 60 3.64 -4.52 -2.33
C ALA A 60 5.06 -4.08 -2.71
N LEU A 61 5.79 -3.41 -1.79
CA LEU A 61 7.21 -3.04 -1.98
C LEU A 61 8.09 -4.29 -2.08
N VAL A 62 7.87 -5.26 -1.18
CA VAL A 62 8.64 -6.52 -1.15
C VAL A 62 8.49 -7.32 -2.45
N LEU A 63 7.33 -7.27 -3.12
CA LEU A 63 7.15 -7.92 -4.44
C LEU A 63 8.11 -7.39 -5.51
N ALA A 64 8.56 -6.15 -5.38
CA ALA A 64 9.52 -5.52 -6.27
C ALA A 64 10.96 -5.50 -5.72
N GLY A 65 11.19 -6.12 -4.54
CA GLY A 65 12.50 -6.18 -3.90
C GLY A 65 12.89 -4.93 -3.10
N TYR A 66 11.93 -4.06 -2.79
CA TYR A 66 12.13 -2.83 -2.02
C TYR A 66 11.62 -2.93 -0.58
N GLY A 67 12.17 -2.09 0.29
CA GLY A 67 11.77 -1.91 1.68
C GLY A 67 11.03 -0.60 1.95
N LEU A 68 10.67 -0.36 3.21
CA LEU A 68 10.05 0.91 3.63
C LEU A 68 11.05 2.06 3.64
N GLU A 69 12.33 1.73 3.83
CA GLU A 69 13.49 2.62 3.75
C GLU A 69 13.70 3.25 2.36
N ASP A 70 13.20 2.61 1.31
CA ASP A 70 13.31 3.11 -0.07
C ASP A 70 12.19 4.09 -0.43
N VAL A 71 11.21 4.30 0.46
CA VAL A 71 10.03 5.10 0.18
C VAL A 71 10.35 6.59 0.28
N VAL A 72 10.33 7.28 -0.86
CA VAL A 72 10.58 8.73 -0.94
C VAL A 72 9.33 9.60 -0.76
N ARG A 73 8.14 9.03 -0.99
CA ARG A 73 6.85 9.75 -0.89
C ARG A 73 5.70 8.79 -0.66
N VAL A 74 4.78 9.18 0.23
CA VAL A 74 3.48 8.53 0.42
C VAL A 74 2.36 9.56 0.28
N ASN A 75 1.30 9.23 -0.46
CA ASN A 75 0.06 9.99 -0.44
C ASN A 75 -0.96 9.22 0.41
N VAL A 76 -1.44 9.84 1.48
CA VAL A 76 -2.41 9.24 2.39
C VAL A 76 -3.76 9.93 2.19
N PHE A 77 -4.81 9.13 2.03
CA PHE A 77 -6.20 9.59 1.98
C PHE A 77 -6.91 9.04 3.21
N ILE A 78 -7.46 9.93 4.03
CA ILE A 78 -8.25 9.60 5.21
C ILE A 78 -9.65 10.20 5.00
N ASP A 79 -10.68 9.44 5.32
CA ASP A 79 -12.07 9.86 5.17
C ASP A 79 -12.43 10.98 6.16
N ASP A 80 -12.10 10.78 7.44
CA ASP A 80 -12.35 11.75 8.50
C ASP A 80 -11.04 12.40 9.00
N PRO A 81 -10.87 13.72 8.88
CA PRO A 81 -9.66 14.40 9.36
C PRO A 81 -9.45 14.27 10.87
N ARG A 82 -10.49 13.98 11.67
CA ARG A 82 -10.37 13.74 13.13
C ARG A 82 -9.52 12.50 13.45
N ASP A 83 -9.43 11.57 12.51
CA ASP A 83 -8.66 10.33 12.64
C ASP A 83 -7.17 10.51 12.34
N PHE A 84 -6.76 11.68 11.84
CA PHE A 84 -5.37 11.97 11.48
C PHE A 84 -4.39 11.72 12.63
N ALA A 85 -4.72 12.14 13.86
CA ALA A 85 -3.84 11.95 15.02
C ALA A 85 -3.66 10.47 15.39
N GLN A 86 -4.71 9.65 15.21
CA GLN A 86 -4.63 8.21 15.44
C GLN A 86 -3.84 7.51 14.33
N PHE A 87 -4.08 7.90 13.08
CA PHE A 87 -3.32 7.42 11.93
C PHE A 87 -1.83 7.71 12.09
N ASN A 88 -1.47 8.94 12.42
CA ASN A 88 -0.08 9.38 12.46
C ASN A 88 0.76 8.61 13.51
N LYS A 89 0.13 8.19 14.62
CA LYS A 89 0.79 7.32 15.61
C LYS A 89 1.20 5.98 15.00
N VAL A 90 0.31 5.35 14.25
CA VAL A 90 0.62 4.09 13.56
C VAL A 90 1.60 4.33 12.43
N TYR A 91 1.45 5.41 11.66
CA TYR A 91 2.35 5.76 10.56
C TYR A 91 3.81 5.91 11.03
N ALA A 92 4.02 6.53 12.20
CA ALA A 92 5.34 6.67 12.82
C ALA A 92 5.99 5.35 13.26
N GLU A 93 5.25 4.25 13.34
CA GLU A 93 5.81 2.91 13.59
C GLU A 93 6.38 2.27 12.31
N PHE A 94 5.99 2.75 11.13
CA PHE A 94 6.39 2.18 9.84
C PHE A 94 7.52 2.94 9.15
N PHE A 95 7.67 4.23 9.45
CA PHE A 95 8.68 5.09 8.82
C PHE A 95 9.54 5.75 9.90
N THR A 96 10.85 5.79 9.64
CA THR A 96 11.87 6.40 10.51
C THR A 96 12.42 7.68 9.91
#